data_AF-A0A4V2BGW4-F1
#
_entry.id   AF-A0A4V2BGW4-F1
#
_cell.length_a   1.000
_cell.length_b   1.000
_cell.length_c   1.000
_cell.angle_alpha   90.00
_cell.angle_beta   90.00
_cell.angle_gamma   90.00
#
_symmetry.space_group_name_H-M   'P 1'
#
loop_
_entity.id
_entity.type
_entity.pdbx_description
1 polymer ?
#
loop_
_entity_poly.entity_id
_entity_poly.type
_entity_poly.pdbx_seq_one_letter_code
_entity_poly.pdbx_strand_id
1 'polypeptide(L)' 'MNIGQLARLTGAPIDTIRYYERQQLLPTPQRSPSGYRRYAEEDVVRLNFIRRAKALGFSLE' A
#
# COMPACT_ATOMS: atom_id res chain seq x y z
N MET A 1 6.24 7.68 5.50
CA MET A 1 5.98 6.74 6.62
C MET A 1 6.58 5.35 6.31
N ASN A 2 6.77 4.49 7.32
CA ASN A 2 7.22 3.10 7.13
C ASN A 2 6.05 2.14 6.83
N ILE A 3 6.33 0.89 6.48
CA ILE A 3 5.27 -0.08 6.11
C ILE A 3 4.29 -0.38 7.26
N GLY A 4 4.75 -0.35 8.51
CA GLY A 4 3.90 -0.59 9.68
C GLY A 4 2.95 0.57 9.96
N GLN A 5 3.41 1.81 9.78
CA GLN A 5 2.56 3.00 9.83
C GLN A 5 1.50 2.96 8.72
N LEU A 6 1.89 2.57 7.49
CA LEU A 6 0.96 2.45 6.38
C LEU A 6 -0.10 1.37 6.65
N ALA A 7 0.31 0.21 7.16
CA ALA A 7 -0.61 -0.86 7.56
C ALA A 7 -1.60 -0.39 8.63
N ARG A 8 -1.14 0.35 9.65
CA ARG A 8 -2.01 0.89 10.70
C ARG A 8 -3.01 1.92 10.16
N LEU A 9 -2.59 2.82 9.28
CA LEU A 9 -3.46 3.86 8.73
C LEU A 9 -4.49 3.32 7.74
N THR A 10 -4.12 2.30 6.97
CA THR A 10 -4.99 1.73 5.93
C THR A 10 -5.77 0.52 6.41
N GLY A 11 -5.42 -0.07 7.57
CA GLY A 11 -5.96 -1.35 8.03
C GLY A 11 -5.60 -2.54 7.12
N ALA A 12 -4.67 -2.37 6.18
CA ALA A 12 -4.21 -3.44 5.30
C ALA A 12 -3.09 -4.25 5.98
N PRO A 13 -3.09 -5.59 5.90
CA PRO A 13 -1.96 -6.40 6.30
C PRO A 13 -0.69 -6.00 5.54
N ILE A 14 0.46 -6.07 6.21
CA ILE A 14 1.77 -5.74 5.60
C ILE A 14 2.02 -6.56 4.33
N ASP A 15 1.65 -7.84 4.33
CA ASP A 15 1.82 -8.71 3.17
C ASP A 15 0.91 -8.33 2.01
N THR A 16 -0.29 -7.78 2.29
CA THR A 16 -1.17 -7.21 1.26
C THR A 16 -0.55 -5.98 0.63
N ILE A 17 0.05 -5.08 1.42
CA ILE A 17 0.75 -3.89 0.91
C ILE A 17 1.90 -4.32 -0.01
N ARG A 18 2.72 -5.28 0.43
CA ARG A 18 3.82 -5.83 -0.40
C ARG A 18 3.31 -6.52 -1.65
N TYR A 19 2.18 -7.22 -1.57
CA TYR A 19 1.55 -7.84 -2.72
C TYR A 19 1.12 -6.78 -3.73
N TYR A 20 0.47 -5.70 -3.31
CA TYR A 20 0.08 -4.60 -4.20
C TYR A 20 1.27 -3.84 -4.79
N GLU A 21 2.37 -3.68 -4.03
CA GLU A 21 3.64 -3.18 -4.58
C GLU A 21 4.16 -4.09 -5.71
N ARG A 22 4.17 -5.43 -5.51
CA ARG A 22 4.60 -6.38 -6.55
C ARG A 22 3.70 -6.40 -7.78
N GLN A 23 2.40 -6.18 -7.60
CA GLN A 23 1.43 -6.07 -8.69
C GLN A 23 1.40 -4.68 -9.34
N GLN A 24 2.32 -3.77 -8.98
CA GLN A 24 2.39 -2.39 -9.46
C GLN A 24 1.10 -1.57 -9.22
N LEU A 25 0.25 -2.04 -8.31
CA LEU A 25 -0.94 -1.33 -7.86
C LEU A 25 -0.60 -0.18 -6.92
N LEU A 26 0.60 -0.18 -6.34
CA LEU A 26 1.21 0.95 -5.65
C LEU A 26 2.44 1.40 -6.43
N PRO A 27 2.75 2.71 -6.43
CA PRO A 27 4.03 3.18 -6.95
C PRO A 27 5.18 2.54 -6.17
N THR A 28 6.32 2.37 -6.84
CA THR A 28 7.51 1.86 -6.16
C THR A 28 7.91 2.84 -5.04
N PRO A 29 7.92 2.40 -3.77
CA PRO A 29 8.17 3.30 -2.65
C PRO A 29 9.61 3.82 -2.71
N GLN A 30 9.78 5.11 -2.44
CA GLN A 30 11.11 5.69 -2.29
C GLN A 30 11.86 4.98 -1.16
N ARG A 31 13.17 4.85 -1.29
CA ARG A 31 14.00 4.31 -0.20
C ARG A 31 14.57 5.46 0.61
N SER A 32 14.53 5.31 1.93
CA SER A 32 15.28 6.17 2.85
C SER A 32 16.80 6.00 2.63
N PRO A 33 17.64 6.95 3.09
CA PRO A 33 19.10 6.78 3.08
C PRO A 33 19.57 5.49 3.78
N SER A 34 18.83 5.03 4.79
CA SER A 34 19.02 3.75 5.50
C SER A 34 18.48 2.52 4.77
N GLY A 35 17.96 2.64 3.55
CA GLY A 35 17.48 1.52 2.72
C GLY A 35 16.03 1.07 2.96
N TYR A 36 15.35 1.58 4.00
CA TYR A 36 13.94 1.26 4.25
C TYR A 36 12.99 1.91 3.24
N ARG A 37 11.91 1.21 2.88
CA ARG A 37 10.80 1.75 2.08
C ARG A 37 10.10 2.89 2.81
N ARG A 38 9.85 3.97 2.09
CA ARG A 38 9.04 5.11 2.52
C ARG A 38 7.82 5.21 1.62
N TYR A 39 6.67 5.30 2.28
CA TYR A 39 5.39 5.53 1.66
C TYR A 39 4.92 6.96 1.94
N ALA A 40 4.22 7.54 0.98
CA ALA A 40 3.65 8.87 1.06
C ALA A 40 2.17 8.80 1.50
N GLU A 41 1.54 9.95 1.74
CA GLU A 41 0.13 9.98 2.15
C GLU A 41 -0.80 9.52 1.03
N GLU A 42 -0.40 9.75 -0.22
CA GLU A 42 -1.10 9.31 -1.42
C GLU A 42 -1.23 7.77 -1.48
N ASP A 43 -0.25 7.04 -0.93
CA ASP A 43 -0.30 5.58 -0.84
C ASP A 43 -1.44 5.11 0.08
N VAL A 44 -1.77 5.88 1.13
CA VAL A 44 -2.89 5.61 2.04
C VAL A 44 -4.21 5.71 1.27
N VAL A 45 -4.37 6.79 0.51
CA VAL A 45 -5.58 7.05 -0.29
C VAL A 45 -5.77 5.94 -1.32
N ARG A 46 -4.69 5.56 -2.01
CA ARG A 46 -4.70 4.50 -3.03
C ARG A 46 -5.04 3.13 -2.43
N LEU A 47 -4.43 2.78 -1.30
CA LEU A 47 -4.74 1.54 -0.59
C LEU A 47 -6.20 1.49 -0.15
N ASN A 48 -6.72 2.58 0.41
CA ASN A 48 -8.11 2.64 0.83
C ASN A 48 -9.08 2.52 -0.36
N PHE A 49 -8.74 3.10 -1.52
CA PHE A 49 -9.50 2.92 -2.75
C PHE A 49 -9.54 1.46 -3.19
N ILE A 50 -8.38 0.80 -3.29
CA ILE A 50 -8.27 -0.62 -3.68
C ILE A 50 -9.09 -1.50 -2.73
N ARG A 51 -9.00 -1.25 -1.42
CA ARG A 51 -9.78 -2.00 -0.42
C ARG A 51 -11.29 -1.83 -0.60
N ARG A 52 -11.75 -0.60 -0.84
CA ARG A 52 -13.18 -0.33 -1.11
C ARG A 52 -13.64 -1.02 -2.40
N ALA A 53 -12.84 -0.96 -3.46
CA ALA A 53 -13.14 -1.66 -4.71
C ALA A 53 -13.25 -3.18 -4.48
N LYS A 54 -12.32 -3.80 -3.74
CA LYS A 54 -12.42 -5.22 -3.37
C LYS A 54 -13.68 -5.54 -2.56
N ALA A 55 -14.06 -4.66 -1.62
CA ALA A 55 -15.28 -4.85 -0.82
C ALA A 55 -16.56 -4.76 -1.68
N LEU A 56 -16.51 -4.05 -2.81
CA LEU A 56 -17.59 -3.96 -3.79
C LEU A 56 -17.59 -5.10 -4.82
N GLY A 57 -16.66 -6.07 -4.71
CA GLY A 57 -16.59 -7.24 -5.59
C GLY A 57 -15.68 -7.08 -6.81
N PHE A 58 -14.90 -5.99 -6.92
CA PHE A 58 -13.91 -5.85 -7.99
C PHE A 58 -12.67 -6.73 -7.74
N SER A 59 -12.14 -7.32 -8.81
CA SER A 59 -10.88 -8.07 -8.84
C SER A 59 -9.70 -7.17 -9.20
N LEU A 60 -8.47 -7.69 -9.10
CA LEU A 60 -7.22 -6.98 -9.39
C LEU A 60 -6.63 -7.36 -10.76
N GLU A 61 -7.48 -7.81 -11.68
CA GLU A 61 -7.10 -8.29 -13.02
C GLU A 61 -6.71 -7.15 -13.98
#